data_AF-A0A8J2Z4Y6-F1
#
_entry.id   AF-A0A8J2Z4Y6-F1
#
_cell.length_a   1.000
_cell.length_b   1.000
_cell.length_c   1.000
_cell.angle_alpha   90.00
_cell.angle_beta   90.00
_cell.angle_gamma   90.00
#
_symmetry.space_group_name_H-M   'P 1'
#
loop_
_entity.id
_entity.type
_entity.pdbx_description
1 polymer ?
#
loop_
_entity_poly.entity_id
_entity_poly.type
_entity_poly.pdbx_seq_one_letter_code
_entity_poly.pdbx_strand_id
1 'polypeptide(L)'
;MRHKARKFLRQVPVGVVKFIMNRYRPYRGAGIKTLHITKDYRYIKVAMPLKWHNRNYFGTHFGGSLFAMTDAFYPLMLSHIFRA
;
A
#
# COMPACT_ATOMS: atom_id res chain seq x y z
N MET A 1 -1.09 -22.66 -20.44
CA MET A 1 -0.63 -21.25 -20.44
C MET A 1 -0.99 -20.44 -19.17
N ARG A 2 -1.92 -20.88 -18.30
CA ARG A 2 -2.30 -20.21 -17.01
C ARG A 2 -1.27 -20.30 -15.86
N HIS A 3 -0.26 -21.16 -15.95
CA HIS A 3 0.71 -21.41 -14.87
C HIS A 3 1.88 -20.41 -14.79
N LYS A 4 2.30 -19.81 -15.93
CA LYS A 4 3.48 -18.91 -15.97
C LYS A 4 3.20 -17.56 -15.29
N ALA A 5 2.03 -16.97 -15.53
CA ALA A 5 1.62 -15.70 -14.91
C ALA A 5 1.50 -15.79 -13.38
N ARG A 6 1.07 -16.95 -12.85
CA ARG A 6 0.96 -17.20 -11.41
C ARG A 6 2.30 -17.28 -10.69
N LYS A 7 3.38 -17.67 -11.38
CA LYS A 7 4.74 -17.77 -10.80
C LYS A 7 5.44 -16.41 -10.69
N PHE A 8 5.06 -15.43 -11.52
CA PHE A 8 5.68 -14.10 -11.54
C PHE A 8 5.31 -13.24 -10.33
N LEU A 9 4.07 -13.41 -9.81
CA LEU A 9 3.63 -12.76 -8.56
C LEU A 9 4.34 -13.30 -7.31
N ARG A 10 5.03 -14.44 -7.41
CA ARG A 10 5.67 -15.16 -6.30
C ARG A 10 7.00 -14.53 -5.85
N GLN A 11 7.55 -13.59 -6.61
CA GLN A 11 8.95 -13.18 -6.47
C GLN A 11 9.19 -11.67 -6.51
N VAL A 12 8.15 -10.84 -6.44
CA VAL A 12 8.36 -9.40 -6.41
C VAL A 12 9.01 -9.05 -5.07
N PRO A 13 10.27 -8.56 -5.06
CA PRO A 13 10.95 -8.23 -3.83
C PRO A 13 10.16 -7.16 -3.07
N VAL A 14 10.12 -7.27 -1.75
CA VAL A 14 9.44 -6.30 -0.88
C VAL A 14 9.84 -4.86 -1.20
N GLY A 15 11.12 -4.64 -1.55
CA GLY A 15 11.63 -3.32 -1.98
C GLY A 15 10.95 -2.79 -3.25
N VAL A 16 10.66 -3.65 -4.23
CA VAL A 16 9.95 -3.28 -5.46
C VAL A 16 8.50 -2.94 -5.16
N VAL A 17 7.82 -3.73 -4.33
CA VAL A 17 6.44 -3.43 -3.90
C VAL A 17 6.39 -2.08 -3.18
N LYS A 18 7.29 -1.84 -2.22
CA LYS A 18 7.40 -0.56 -1.52
C LYS A 18 7.65 0.60 -2.49
N PHE A 19 8.52 0.42 -3.49
CA PHE A 19 8.80 1.44 -4.49
C PHE A 19 7.56 1.78 -5.33
N ILE A 20 6.85 0.76 -5.82
CA ILE A 20 5.63 0.92 -6.61
C ILE A 20 4.56 1.66 -5.80
N MET A 21 4.29 1.21 -4.57
CA MET A 21 3.28 1.84 -3.70
C MET A 21 3.61 3.30 -3.41
N ASN A 22 4.88 3.62 -3.14
CA ASN A 22 5.31 5.00 -2.91
C ASN A 22 5.34 5.87 -4.18
N ARG A 23 5.38 5.26 -5.38
CA ARG A 23 5.36 5.98 -6.66
C ARG A 23 3.95 6.13 -7.23
N TYR A 24 3.00 5.31 -6.78
CA TYR A 24 1.61 5.32 -7.23
C TYR A 24 0.96 6.69 -7.03
N ARG A 25 0.42 7.25 -8.12
CA ARG A 25 -0.05 8.65 -8.17
C ARG A 25 -1.12 8.96 -7.12
N PRO A 26 -2.17 8.14 -6.92
CA PRO A 26 -3.17 8.38 -5.89
C PRO A 26 -2.59 8.45 -4.48
N TYR A 27 -1.70 7.51 -4.12
CA TYR A 27 -1.08 7.47 -2.78
C TYR A 27 -0.18 8.68 -2.56
N ARG A 28 0.61 9.06 -3.56
CA ARG A 28 1.41 10.30 -3.51
C ARG A 28 0.55 11.54 -3.35
N GLY A 29 -0.58 11.63 -4.07
CA GLY A 29 -1.53 12.74 -3.99
C GLY A 29 -2.19 12.86 -2.61
N ALA A 30 -2.57 11.72 -2.02
CA ALA A 30 -3.11 11.66 -0.65
C ALA A 30 -2.03 11.88 0.44
N GLY A 31 -0.75 11.82 0.10
CA GLY A 31 0.36 11.92 1.04
C GLY A 31 0.66 10.63 1.80
N ILE A 32 0.15 9.50 1.31
CA ILE A 32 0.36 8.16 1.85
C ILE A 32 1.76 7.68 1.49
N LYS A 33 2.48 7.12 2.47
CA LYS A 33 3.82 6.55 2.30
C LYS A 33 3.93 5.21 3.02
N THR A 34 4.44 4.21 2.31
CA THR A 34 4.82 2.91 2.88
C THR A 34 6.20 3.03 3.52
N LEU A 35 6.26 2.86 4.84
CA LEU A 35 7.47 2.96 5.63
C LEU A 35 8.21 1.61 5.71
N HIS A 36 7.47 0.54 5.99
CA HIS A 36 8.04 -0.79 6.19
C HIS A 36 7.08 -1.88 5.71
N ILE A 37 7.62 -2.98 5.22
CA ILE A 37 6.89 -4.21 4.86
C ILE A 37 7.78 -5.37 5.32
N THR A 38 7.22 -6.33 6.06
CA THR A 38 7.94 -7.55 6.44
C THR A 38 8.00 -8.55 5.29
N LYS A 39 8.99 -9.45 5.29
CA LYS A 39 9.18 -10.44 4.21
C LYS A 39 8.01 -11.42 4.07
N ASP A 40 7.30 -11.68 5.16
CA ASP A 40 6.13 -12.55 5.23
C ASP A 40 4.81 -11.82 4.94
N TYR A 41 4.85 -10.52 4.64
CA TYR A 41 3.68 -9.67 4.38
C TYR A 41 2.63 -9.66 5.52
N ARG A 42 3.00 -10.08 6.73
CA ARG A 42 2.11 -10.05 7.91
C ARG A 42 2.06 -8.67 8.56
N TYR A 43 3.02 -7.81 8.26
CA TYR A 43 3.07 -6.46 8.78
C TYR A 43 3.51 -5.45 7.72
N ILE A 44 2.72 -4.39 7.58
CA ILE A 44 3.01 -3.24 6.73
C ILE A 44 2.79 -1.98 7.58
N LYS A 45 3.83 -1.14 7.67
CA LYS A 45 3.75 0.19 8.29
C LYS A 45 3.55 1.24 7.22
N VAL A 46 2.44 1.98 7.31
CA VAL A 46 2.08 3.08 6.41
C VAL A 46 1.91 4.35 7.24
N ALA A 47 2.25 5.49 6.66
CA ALA A 47 2.05 6.80 7.28
C ALA A 47 1.42 7.76 6.28
N MET A 48 0.59 8.68 6.80
CA MET A 48 0.00 9.78 6.05
C MET A 48 0.06 11.02 6.94
N PRO A 49 1.16 11.79 6.91
CA PRO A 49 1.24 13.04 7.66
C PRO A 49 0.15 14.02 7.21
N LEU A 50 -0.43 14.77 8.14
CA LEU A 50 -1.41 15.81 7.83
C LEU A 50 -0.72 16.94 7.05
N LYS A 51 -1.32 17.30 5.92
CA LYS A 51 -0.85 18.31 4.97
C LYS A 51 -2.03 19.14 4.50
N TRP A 52 -1.73 20.32 3.95
CA TRP A 52 -2.75 21.24 3.45
C TRP A 52 -3.67 20.63 2.37
N HIS A 53 -3.18 19.64 1.61
CA HIS A 53 -3.90 19.00 0.50
C HIS A 53 -4.59 17.67 0.87
N ASN A 54 -4.43 17.16 2.10
CA ASN A 54 -5.10 15.93 2.56
C ASN A 54 -5.94 16.15 3.82
N ARG A 55 -6.26 17.42 4.12
CA ARG A 55 -7.17 17.86 5.17
C ARG A 55 -8.61 17.98 4.63
N ASN A 56 -9.59 17.70 5.47
CA ASN A 56 -11.00 17.98 5.23
C ASN A 56 -11.35 19.42 5.67
N TYR A 57 -12.64 19.76 5.56
CA TYR A 57 -13.18 21.05 5.98
C TYR A 57 -12.88 21.39 7.45
N PHE A 58 -12.85 20.39 8.33
CA PHE A 58 -12.60 20.54 9.76
C PHE A 58 -11.11 20.51 10.13
N GLY A 59 -10.20 20.58 9.17
CA GLY A 59 -8.76 20.60 9.43
C GLY A 59 -8.17 19.26 9.89
N THR A 60 -8.93 18.16 9.81
CA THR A 60 -8.46 16.81 10.12
C THR A 60 -8.23 16.03 8.82
N HIS A 61 -7.75 14.79 8.88
CA HIS A 61 -7.54 14.00 7.68
C HIS A 61 -8.84 13.78 6.89
N PHE A 62 -8.75 13.88 5.57
CA PHE A 62 -9.85 13.51 4.69
C PHE A 62 -10.14 12.01 4.84
N GLY A 63 -11.41 11.67 5.14
CA GLY A 63 -11.83 10.29 5.41
C GLY A 63 -11.55 9.33 4.26
N GLY A 64 -11.74 9.77 3.01
CA GLY A 64 -11.38 8.97 1.84
C GLY A 64 -9.87 8.66 1.75
N SER A 65 -9.02 9.58 2.20
CA SER A 65 -7.57 9.34 2.28
C SER A 65 -7.22 8.35 3.39
N LEU A 66 -7.92 8.38 4.52
CA LEU A 66 -7.78 7.37 5.58
C LEU A 66 -8.19 5.98 5.09
N PHE A 67 -9.30 5.88 4.36
CA PHE A 67 -9.72 4.61 3.76
C PHE A 67 -8.69 4.10 2.73
N ALA A 68 -8.18 4.98 1.87
CA ALA A 68 -7.12 4.65 0.91
C ALA A 68 -5.81 4.19 1.56
N MET A 69 -5.53 4.51 2.83
CA MET A 69 -4.38 3.93 3.55
C MET A 69 -4.53 2.43 3.81
N THR A 70 -5.74 1.89 3.73
CA THR A 70 -6.04 0.49 4.02
C THR A 70 -6.40 -0.32 2.77
N ASP A 71 -6.89 0.34 1.72
CA ASP A 71 -7.59 -0.29 0.60
C ASP A 71 -6.77 -1.34 -0.17
N ALA A 72 -5.53 -1.04 -0.55
CA ALA A 72 -4.70 -1.93 -1.34
C ALA A 72 -3.73 -2.74 -0.47
N PHE A 73 -3.47 -2.29 0.76
CA PHE A 73 -2.54 -2.96 1.65
C PHE A 73 -3.11 -4.28 2.18
N TYR A 74 -4.37 -4.32 2.62
CA TYR A 74 -4.97 -5.58 3.09
C TYR A 74 -5.08 -6.64 1.99
N PRO A 75 -5.63 -6.35 0.79
CA PRO A 75 -5.64 -7.31 -0.31
C PRO A 75 -4.23 -7.75 -0.71
N LEU A 76 -3.24 -6.83 -0.74
CA LEU A 76 -1.85 -7.18 -1.00
C LEU A 76 -1.32 -8.17 0.05
N MET A 77 -1.50 -7.89 1.34
CA MET A 77 -1.07 -8.79 2.43
C MET A 77 -1.75 -10.16 2.31
N LEU A 78 -3.07 -10.19 2.22
CA LEU A 78 -3.85 -11.43 2.14
C LEU A 78 -3.50 -12.24 0.89
N SER A 79 -3.24 -11.57 -0.24
CA SER A 79 -2.82 -12.24 -1.47
C SER A 79 -1.47 -12.95 -1.36
N HIS A 80 -0.59 -12.54 -0.43
CA HIS A 80 0.67 -13.21 -0.13
C HIS A 80 0.49 -14.26 0.96
N ILE A 81 -0.29 -13.96 2.01
CA ILE A 81 -0.54 -14.89 3.13
C ILE A 81 -1.29 -16.14 2.67
N PHE A 82 -2.38 -16.00 1.91
CA PHE A 82 -3.17 -17.14 1.44
C PHE A 82 -2.55 -17.88 0.24
N ARG A 83 -1.45 -17.36 -0.32
CA ARG A 83 -0.67 -18.02 -1.37
C ARG A 83 0.58 -18.71 -0.83
N ALA A 84 0.86 -18.60 0.47
CA ALA A 84 1.97 -19.27 1.14
C ALA A 84 1.67 -20.74 1.42
#